data_AF-A0A2W7ANC4-F1
#
_entry.id   AF-A0A2W7ANC4-F1
#
_cell.length_a   1.000
_cell.length_b   1.000
_cell.length_c   1.000
_cell.angle_alpha   90.00
_cell.angle_beta   90.00
_cell.angle_gamma   90.00
#
_symmetry.space_group_name_H-M   'P 1'
#
loop_
_entity.id
_entity.type
_entity.pdbx_description
1 polymer ?
#
loop_
_entity_poly.entity_id
_entity_poly.type
_entity_poly.pdbx_seq_one_letter_code
_entity_poly.pdbx_strand_id
1 'polypeptide(L)'
;MERGLLWLPLLGVFIGLAWAGWHEFQKVQAYEAWATGFDRSKYDIRSMLGQRGDDLTWGRPTRQGPIDLTTLSLQQVTALQLEVNGEPVPADQTSPTGKSVELALATASGETYRIPFTDGDLARRWEKALHQSLQALKSASA
;
A
#
# COMPACT_ATOMS: atom_id res chain seq x y z
N MET A 1 2.21 41.30 -35.91
CA MET A 1 2.99 40.08 -35.61
C MET A 1 2.72 39.69 -34.16
N GLU A 2 1.48 39.27 -33.85
CA GLU A 2 0.97 39.18 -32.46
C GLU A 2 0.63 37.74 -32.04
N ARG A 3 0.78 36.77 -32.94
CA ARG A 3 0.38 35.37 -32.74
C ARG A 3 1.46 34.49 -32.09
N GLY A 4 2.69 34.98 -31.94
CA GLY A 4 3.80 34.24 -31.32
C GLY A 4 3.84 34.33 -29.78
N LEU A 5 3.21 35.35 -29.20
CA LEU A 5 3.26 35.62 -27.77
C LEU A 5 2.53 34.57 -26.92
N LEU A 6 1.54 33.87 -27.50
CA LEU A 6 0.78 32.81 -26.85
C LEU A 6 1.50 31.46 -26.85
N TRP A 7 2.49 31.25 -27.73
CA TRP A 7 3.23 29.99 -27.82
C TRP A 7 4.24 29.82 -26.68
N LEU A 8 4.87 30.91 -26.25
CA LEU A 8 5.82 30.88 -25.12
C LEU A 8 5.18 30.47 -23.78
N PRO A 9 4.04 31.05 -23.33
CA PRO A 9 3.39 30.58 -22.12
C PRO A 9 2.85 29.16 -22.25
N LEU A 10 2.33 28.78 -23.44
CA LEU A 10 1.88 27.41 -23.69
C LEU A 10 3.03 26.39 -23.61
N LEU A 11 4.21 26.73 -24.14
CA LEU A 11 5.40 25.91 -24.01
C LEU A 11 5.84 25.78 -22.55
N GLY A 12 5.76 26.86 -21.78
CA GLY A 12 6.03 26.83 -20.33
C GLY A 12 5.11 25.86 -19.59
N VAL A 13 3.81 25.87 -19.89
CA VAL A 13 2.84 24.90 -19.34
C VAL A 13 3.21 23.47 -19.72
N PHE A 14 3.56 23.23 -20.99
CA PHE A 14 3.94 21.90 -21.46
C PHE A 14 5.21 21.37 -20.76
N ILE A 15 6.22 22.21 -20.58
CA ILE A 15 7.44 21.85 -19.82
C ILE A 15 7.10 21.53 -18.37
N GLY A 16 6.23 22.32 -17.74
CA GLY A 16 5.77 22.06 -16.38
C GLY A 16 5.04 20.72 -16.24
N LEU A 17 4.15 20.41 -17.19
CA LEU A 17 3.45 19.12 -17.23
C LEU A 17 4.40 17.95 -17.48
N ALA A 18 5.36 18.09 -18.39
CA ALA A 18 6.36 17.06 -18.65
C ALA A 18 7.22 16.79 -17.41
N TRP A 19 7.62 17.84 -16.67
CA TRP A 19 8.33 17.70 -15.41
C TRP A 19 7.48 17.01 -14.34
N ALA A 20 6.20 17.37 -14.21
CA ALA A 20 5.26 16.71 -13.30
C ALA A 20 5.02 15.24 -13.68
N GLY A 21 4.94 14.91 -14.96
CA GLY A 21 4.81 13.54 -15.46
C GLY A 21 6.06 12.71 -15.15
N TRP A 22 7.25 13.26 -15.43
CA TRP A 22 8.52 12.64 -15.06
C TRP A 22 8.63 12.40 -13.55
N HIS A 23 8.11 13.36 -12.77
CA HIS A 23 8.08 13.27 -11.33
C HIS A 23 7.25 12.05 -10.87
N GLU A 24 6.02 11.88 -11.33
CA GLU A 24 5.22 10.72 -10.93
C GLU A 24 5.77 9.40 -11.47
N PHE A 25 6.34 9.39 -12.69
CA PHE A 25 6.93 8.19 -13.29
C PHE A 25 8.07 7.60 -12.44
N GLN A 26 8.92 8.43 -11.85
CA GLN A 26 10.00 7.95 -10.98
C GLN A 26 9.50 7.23 -9.72
N LYS A 27 8.35 7.64 -9.15
CA LYS A 27 7.77 6.96 -7.98
C LYS A 27 7.32 5.55 -8.34
N VAL A 28 6.67 5.39 -9.49
CA VAL A 28 6.19 4.08 -9.97
C VAL A 28 7.37 3.14 -10.24
N GLN A 29 8.43 3.62 -10.91
CA GLN A 29 9.62 2.79 -11.15
C GLN A 29 10.33 2.37 -9.85
N ALA A 30 10.46 3.28 -8.89
CA ALA A 30 11.05 2.96 -7.59
C ALA A 30 10.21 1.90 -6.84
N TYR A 31 8.89 1.95 -6.96
CA TYR A 31 8.00 0.91 -6.45
C TYR A 31 8.15 -0.42 -7.20
N GLU A 32 8.15 -0.43 -8.53
CA GLU A 32 8.30 -1.66 -9.32
C GLU A 32 9.58 -2.41 -8.99
N ALA A 33 10.70 -1.68 -8.87
CA ALA A 33 11.97 -2.24 -8.45
C ALA A 33 11.90 -2.88 -7.06
N TRP A 34 11.23 -2.23 -6.10
CA TRP A 34 11.02 -2.78 -4.76
C TRP A 34 10.08 -4.01 -4.78
N ALA A 35 8.98 -3.92 -5.54
CA ALA A 35 7.93 -4.93 -5.60
C ALA A 35 8.41 -6.26 -6.21
N THR A 36 9.40 -6.21 -7.10
CA THR A 36 9.96 -7.38 -7.81
C THR A 36 10.39 -8.50 -6.86
N GLY A 37 10.78 -8.16 -5.62
CA GLY A 37 11.21 -9.15 -4.64
C GLY A 37 10.09 -9.78 -3.80
N PHE A 38 8.81 -9.51 -4.06
CA PHE A 38 7.71 -9.98 -3.23
C PHE A 38 6.79 -10.94 -3.99
N ASP A 39 6.23 -11.93 -3.30
CA ASP A 39 5.26 -12.87 -3.85
C ASP A 39 3.92 -12.18 -4.13
N ARG A 40 3.57 -11.22 -3.28
CA ARG A 40 2.43 -10.33 -3.43
C ARG A 40 2.83 -8.92 -3.04
N SER A 41 2.48 -7.94 -3.85
CA SER A 41 2.72 -6.54 -3.55
C SER A 41 1.51 -5.66 -3.86
N LYS A 42 1.45 -4.52 -3.18
CA LYS A 42 0.48 -3.44 -3.36
C LYS A 42 1.24 -2.12 -3.41
N TYR A 43 0.85 -1.29 -4.36
CA TYR A 43 1.14 0.14 -4.35
C TYR A 43 -0.14 0.90 -4.01
N ASP A 44 -0.04 1.83 -3.09
CA ASP A 44 -1.10 2.77 -2.73
C ASP A 44 -0.43 4.08 -2.34
N ILE A 45 -1.08 5.21 -2.65
CA ILE A 45 -0.50 6.53 -2.40
C ILE A 45 -0.21 6.78 -0.91
N ARG A 46 -0.90 6.08 0.00
CA ARG A 46 -0.70 6.17 1.44
C ARG A 46 0.29 5.15 1.97
N SER A 47 0.41 3.98 1.34
CA SER A 47 1.36 2.94 1.76
C SER A 47 1.72 1.98 0.63
N MET A 48 2.91 1.40 0.71
CA MET A 48 3.27 0.22 -0.07
C MET A 48 3.36 -0.97 0.85
N LEU A 49 2.91 -2.12 0.38
CA LEU A 49 2.85 -3.36 1.15
C LEU A 49 3.33 -4.52 0.28
N GLY A 50 4.17 -5.38 0.84
CA GLY A 50 4.74 -6.55 0.18
C GLY A 50 4.75 -7.73 1.13
N GLN A 51 4.50 -8.92 0.60
CA GLN A 51 4.62 -10.20 1.30
C GLN A 51 5.68 -11.04 0.60
N ARG A 52 6.65 -11.56 1.35
CA ARG A 52 7.65 -12.54 0.89
C ARG A 52 7.65 -13.70 1.88
N GLY A 53 7.12 -14.84 1.46
CA GLY A 53 6.83 -15.95 2.36
C GLY A 53 5.95 -15.48 3.53
N ASP A 54 6.53 -15.56 4.73
CA ASP A 54 5.85 -15.17 5.98
C ASP A 54 6.12 -13.73 6.38
N ASP A 55 7.03 -13.03 5.70
CA ASP A 55 7.40 -11.67 6.06
C ASP A 55 6.54 -10.65 5.32
N LEU A 56 5.93 -9.76 6.10
CA LEU A 56 5.15 -8.64 5.61
C LEU A 56 5.97 -7.36 5.78
N THR A 57 6.24 -6.66 4.68
CA THR A 57 6.99 -5.39 4.69
C THR A 57 6.12 -4.26 4.15
N TRP A 58 6.02 -3.15 4.87
CA TRP A 58 5.30 -1.97 4.40
C TRP A 58 6.00 -0.67 4.77
N GLY A 59 5.66 0.41 4.08
CA GLY A 59 6.19 1.75 4.35
C GLY A 59 5.50 2.81 3.51
N ARG A 60 6.05 4.03 3.51
CA ARG A 60 5.53 5.14 2.70
C ARG A 60 6.24 5.22 1.36
N PRO A 61 5.52 5.27 0.23
CA PRO A 61 6.15 5.40 -1.08
C PRO A 61 6.75 6.80 -1.26
N THR A 62 7.99 6.86 -1.78
CA THR A 62 8.63 8.11 -2.20
C THR A 62 9.30 7.95 -3.56
N ARG A 63 9.76 9.06 -4.12
CA ARG A 63 10.46 9.11 -5.42
C ARG A 63 11.78 8.37 -5.42
N GLN A 64 12.40 8.22 -4.25
CA GLN A 64 13.71 7.58 -4.07
C GLN A 64 13.56 6.13 -3.60
N GLY A 65 12.32 5.64 -3.50
CA GLY A 65 11.98 4.35 -2.91
C GLY A 65 11.16 4.48 -1.62
N PRO A 66 10.74 3.35 -1.04
CA PRO A 66 10.06 3.33 0.25
C PRO A 66 10.90 3.98 1.36
N ILE A 67 10.23 4.68 2.27
CA ILE A 67 10.78 5.08 3.57
C ILE A 67 9.89 4.54 4.70
N ASP A 68 10.39 4.63 5.94
CA ASP A 68 9.70 4.12 7.14
C ASP A 68 9.27 2.67 6.98
N LEU A 69 10.18 1.85 6.47
CA LEU A 69 9.93 0.43 6.26
C LEU A 69 9.83 -0.30 7.60
N THR A 70 8.70 -0.93 7.81
CA THR A 70 8.47 -1.89 8.89
C THR A 70 8.33 -3.27 8.28
N THR A 71 8.96 -4.26 8.90
CA THR A 71 8.80 -5.68 8.54
C THR A 71 8.30 -6.44 9.76
N LEU A 72 7.27 -7.26 9.57
CA LEU A 72 6.65 -8.10 10.59
C LEU A 72 6.47 -9.50 10.04
N SER A 73 6.89 -10.51 10.80
CA SER A 73 6.60 -11.89 10.44
C SER A 73 5.15 -12.23 10.77
N LEU A 74 4.44 -12.86 9.84
CA LEU A 74 3.08 -13.36 10.03
C LEU A 74 2.97 -14.34 11.21
N GLN A 75 4.06 -15.01 11.57
CA GLN A 75 4.11 -15.90 12.74
C GLN A 75 3.92 -15.14 14.07
N GLN A 76 4.22 -13.83 14.09
CA GLN A 76 4.05 -12.96 15.26
C GLN A 76 2.65 -12.35 15.35
N VAL A 77 1.83 -12.48 14.29
CA VAL A 77 0.50 -11.90 14.19
C VAL A 77 -0.51 -12.78 14.92
N THR A 78 -1.19 -12.22 15.91
CA THR A 78 -2.22 -12.90 16.72
C THR A 78 -3.63 -12.58 16.25
N ALA A 79 -3.86 -11.35 15.77
CA ALA A 79 -5.12 -10.94 15.17
C ALA A 79 -4.88 -10.07 13.92
N LEU A 80 -5.76 -10.26 12.94
CA LEU A 80 -5.78 -9.55 11.67
C LEU A 80 -7.22 -9.09 11.44
N GLN A 81 -7.42 -7.79 11.26
CA GLN A 81 -8.75 -7.25 10.98
C GLN A 81 -8.68 -6.01 10.08
N LEU A 82 -9.67 -5.85 9.22
CA LEU A 82 -9.88 -4.61 8.49
C LEU A 82 -10.66 -3.60 9.34
N GLU A 83 -10.19 -2.36 9.39
CA GLU A 83 -10.80 -1.25 10.12
C GLU A 83 -11.21 -0.13 9.17
N VAL A 84 -12.39 0.48 9.41
CA VAL A 84 -12.84 1.70 8.74
C VAL A 84 -13.11 2.76 9.80
N ASN A 85 -12.43 3.91 9.69
CA ASN A 85 -12.48 4.98 10.69
C ASN A 85 -12.14 4.51 12.12
N GLY A 86 -11.29 3.48 12.25
CA GLY A 86 -10.88 2.89 13.52
C GLY A 86 -11.81 1.79 14.07
N GLU A 87 -12.90 1.47 13.37
CA GLU A 87 -13.85 0.43 13.77
C GLU A 87 -13.69 -0.83 12.91
N PRO A 88 -13.76 -2.04 13.48
CA PRO A 88 -13.69 -3.28 12.72
C PRO A 88 -14.78 -3.37 11.65
N VAL A 89 -14.42 -3.83 10.45
CA VAL A 89 -15.35 -4.04 9.35
C VAL A 89 -15.87 -5.48 9.36
N PRO A 90 -17.20 -5.70 9.39
CA PRO A 90 -17.80 -7.01 9.24
C PRO A 90 -17.31 -7.76 7.99
N ALA A 91 -17.16 -9.08 8.08
CA ALA A 91 -16.61 -9.92 7.00
C ALA A 91 -17.52 -10.00 5.75
N ASP A 92 -18.81 -9.72 5.89
CA ASP A 92 -19.80 -9.69 4.81
C ASP A 92 -19.75 -8.41 3.97
N GLN A 93 -19.11 -7.34 4.47
CA GLN A 93 -18.96 -6.10 3.73
C GLN A 93 -17.79 -6.18 2.73
N THR A 94 -18.10 -6.36 1.45
CA THR A 94 -17.09 -6.59 0.41
C THR A 94 -16.28 -5.36 0.03
N SER A 95 -16.91 -4.17 0.03
CA SER A 95 -16.32 -2.91 -0.39
C SER A 95 -16.40 -1.85 0.73
N PRO A 96 -15.51 -1.93 1.74
CA PRO A 96 -15.49 -0.97 2.82
C PRO A 96 -15.10 0.41 2.33
N THR A 97 -15.89 1.42 2.69
CA THR A 97 -15.63 2.81 2.31
C THR A 97 -15.66 3.70 3.55
N GLY A 98 -14.67 4.59 3.67
CA GLY A 98 -14.59 5.56 4.76
C GLY A 98 -13.42 6.52 4.61
N LYS A 99 -13.19 7.38 5.62
CA LYS A 99 -12.10 8.37 5.60
C LYS A 99 -10.73 7.70 5.79
N SER A 100 -10.69 6.66 6.60
CA SER A 100 -9.54 5.75 6.71
C SER A 100 -10.02 4.33 6.52
N VAL A 101 -9.32 3.58 5.67
CA VAL A 101 -9.43 2.13 5.55
C VAL A 101 -8.06 1.59 5.89
N GLU A 102 -7.97 0.75 6.93
CA GLU A 102 -6.69 0.31 7.48
C GLU A 102 -6.73 -1.19 7.78
N LEU A 103 -5.65 -1.89 7.45
CA LEU A 103 -5.46 -3.27 7.89
C LEU A 103 -4.70 -3.25 9.22
N ALA A 104 -5.35 -3.71 10.28
CA ALA A 104 -4.78 -3.79 11.62
C ALA A 104 -4.19 -5.19 11.89
N LEU A 105 -2.94 -5.20 12.34
CA LEU A 105 -2.16 -6.38 12.70
C LEU A 105 -1.79 -6.28 14.17
N ALA A 106 -2.42 -7.09 15.00
CA ALA A 106 -2.04 -7.22 16.40
C ALA A 106 -1.02 -8.33 16.57
N THR A 107 -0.05 -8.10 17.44
CA THR A 107 1.05 -9.04 17.72
C THR A 107 0.95 -9.62 19.12
N ALA A 108 1.68 -10.69 19.39
CA ALA A 108 1.78 -11.29 20.72
C ALA A 108 2.43 -10.36 21.76
N SER A 109 3.24 -9.38 21.34
CA SER A 109 3.83 -8.36 22.22
C SER A 109 2.81 -7.28 22.65
N GLY A 110 1.60 -7.29 22.08
CA GLY A 110 0.57 -6.27 22.32
C GLY A 110 0.65 -5.06 21.40
N GLU A 111 1.63 -5.01 20.49
CA GLU A 111 1.73 -3.95 19.49
C GLU A 111 0.68 -4.16 18.39
N THR A 112 0.09 -3.05 17.92
CA THR A 112 -0.86 -3.04 16.81
C THR A 112 -0.35 -2.14 15.69
N TYR A 113 -0.09 -2.73 14.53
CA TYR A 113 0.31 -1.99 13.33
C TYR A 113 -0.89 -1.75 12.44
N ARG A 114 -0.97 -0.56 11.83
CA ARG A 114 -2.05 -0.18 10.90
C ARG A 114 -1.47 0.17 9.55
N ILE A 115 -1.93 -0.51 8.51
CA ILE A 115 -1.49 -0.31 7.13
C ILE A 115 -2.63 0.34 6.34
N PRO A 116 -2.49 1.58 5.87
CA PRO A 116 -3.58 2.30 5.24
C PRO A 116 -3.82 1.88 3.77
N PHE A 117 -5.08 1.95 3.36
CA PHE A 117 -5.56 1.69 2.01
C PHE A 117 -6.46 2.86 1.56
N THR A 118 -6.35 3.27 0.30
CA THR A 118 -7.29 4.16 -0.37
C THR A 118 -8.40 3.39 -1.09
N ASP A 119 -8.14 2.14 -1.46
CA ASP A 119 -9.10 1.23 -2.10
C ASP A 119 -9.54 0.15 -1.09
N GLY A 120 -10.83 0.18 -0.73
CA GLY A 120 -11.43 -0.76 0.20
C GLY A 120 -11.53 -2.19 -0.32
N ASP A 121 -11.79 -2.37 -1.62
CA ASP A 121 -11.82 -3.69 -2.24
C ASP A 121 -10.43 -4.32 -2.21
N LEU A 122 -9.40 -3.52 -2.48
CA LEU A 122 -8.01 -3.96 -2.34
C LEU A 122 -7.69 -4.34 -0.90
N ALA A 123 -8.14 -3.54 0.08
CA ALA A 123 -7.95 -3.84 1.50
C ALA A 123 -8.59 -5.18 1.89
N ARG A 124 -9.82 -5.44 1.44
CA ARG A 124 -10.52 -6.71 1.68
C ARG A 124 -9.82 -7.89 1.02
N ARG A 125 -9.34 -7.74 -0.22
CA ARG A 125 -8.56 -8.79 -0.90
C ARG A 125 -7.29 -9.14 -0.12
N TRP A 126 -6.59 -8.13 0.40
CA TRP A 126 -5.40 -8.33 1.23
C TRP A 126 -5.70 -9.02 2.55
N GLU A 127 -6.72 -8.55 3.27
CA GLU A 127 -7.15 -9.18 4.53
C GLU A 127 -7.48 -10.66 4.33
N LYS A 128 -8.28 -11.01 3.32
CA LYS A 128 -8.62 -12.40 3.01
C LYS A 128 -7.38 -13.24 2.72
N ALA A 129 -6.46 -12.70 1.93
CA ALA A 129 -5.32 -13.44 1.46
C ALA A 129 -4.24 -13.62 2.55
N LEU A 130 -4.16 -12.69 3.51
CA LEU A 130 -3.33 -12.83 4.71
C LEU A 130 -3.96 -13.79 5.72
N HIS A 131 -5.29 -13.78 5.89
CA HIS A 131 -5.97 -14.81 6.68
C HIS A 131 -5.68 -16.22 6.17
N GLN A 132 -5.68 -16.43 4.85
CA GLN A 132 -5.31 -17.71 4.25
C GLN A 132 -3.85 -18.09 4.55
N SER A 133 -2.93 -17.12 4.49
CA SER A 133 -1.51 -17.35 4.81
C SER A 133 -1.33 -17.75 6.29
N LEU A 134 -2.02 -17.05 7.21
CA LEU A 134 -2.01 -17.37 8.64
C LEU A 134 -2.61 -18.74 8.94
N GLN A 135 -3.69 -19.13 8.25
CA GLN A 135 -4.29 -20.45 8.39
C GLN A 135 -3.33 -21.55 7.92
N ALA A 136 -2.69 -21.36 6.75
CA ALA A 136 -1.70 -22.30 6.23
C ALA A 136 -0.53 -22.51 7.20
N LEU A 137 -0.05 -21.41 7.82
CA LEU A 137 1.01 -21.48 8.82
C LEU A 137 0.60 -22.26 10.07
N LYS A 138 -0.61 -21.99 10.59
CA LYS A 138 -1.15 -22.73 11.74
C LYS A 138 -1.28 -24.23 11.44
N SER A 139 -1.75 -24.59 10.24
CA SER A 139 -1.86 -25.98 9.81
C SER A 139 -0.52 -26.67 9.60
N ALA A 140 0.53 -25.96 9.20
CA ALA A 140 1.87 -26.51 9.04
C ALA A 140 2.62 -26.68 10.38
N SER A 141 2.24 -25.92 11.41
CA SER A 141 2.82 -25.99 12.75
C SER A 141 2.16 -27.02 13.69
N ALA A 142 1.05 -27.63 13.27
CA ALA A 142 0.26 -28.62 14.02
C ALA A 142 0.63 -30.05 13.64
#